data_AF-A0A2V6R764-F1
#
_entry.id   AF-A0A2V6R764-F1
#
_cell.length_a   1.000
_cell.length_b   1.000
_cell.length_c   1.000
_cell.angle_alpha   90.00
_cell.angle_beta   90.00
_cell.angle_gamma   90.00
#
_symmetry.space_group_name_H-M   'P 1'
#
loop_
_entity.id
_entity.type
_entity.pdbx_description
1 polymer ?
#
loop_
_entity_poly.entity_id
_entity_poly.type
_entity_poly.pdbx_seq_one_letter_code
_entity_poly.pdbx_strand_id
1 'polypeptide(L)'
;MRRELQARGFVAATDHRLTVLVPRGELTGADRRWAARYDVGDRIRYTRGSRALGLGAGEYARVVDVDREQNLLTVDRTGGARRTYDPRRLHGVSVYREAGRDFSVGDRVQFTAPDRAARIANRQLGTIEQIDGAGTLAIRLDSGRAVQVSSRAPRHLDHGYAVTSHSSQGATAERVLLHIDTGTAHAPLLNRRLAYVAVSRARAEAEIYTNDARTLGRALSREVTKRTAQEVVEHHAPAAPERATRRAREAGRERTPAAAPLPPHRPAGSRERAWDREL
;
A
#
# COMPACT_ATOMS: atom_id res chain seq x y z
N MET A 1 5.90 -19.54 19.08
CA MET A 1 4.64 -20.14 18.60
C MET A 1 4.86 -21.41 17.79
N ARG A 2 5.39 -21.36 16.55
CA ARG A 2 5.56 -22.56 15.70
C ARG A 2 6.28 -23.74 16.38
N ARG A 3 7.45 -23.50 17.00
CA ARG A 3 8.20 -24.55 17.73
C ARG A 3 7.39 -25.21 18.84
N GLU A 4 6.55 -24.43 19.53
CA GLU A 4 5.66 -24.95 20.59
C GLU A 4 4.55 -25.82 19.99
N LEU A 5 3.99 -25.42 18.85
CA LEU A 5 3.00 -26.23 18.13
C LEU A 5 3.62 -27.54 17.62
N GLN A 6 4.90 -27.53 17.23
CA GLN A 6 5.63 -28.75 16.89
C GLN A 6 5.85 -29.64 18.12
N ALA A 7 6.29 -29.07 19.24
CA ALA A 7 6.48 -29.81 20.49
C ALA A 7 5.19 -30.47 21.00
N ARG A 8 4.04 -29.83 20.78
CA ARG A 8 2.71 -30.36 21.13
C ARG A 8 2.08 -31.25 20.07
N GLY A 9 2.72 -31.47 18.92
CA GLY A 9 2.22 -32.32 17.84
C GLY A 9 1.11 -31.73 16.98
N PHE A 10 0.79 -30.43 17.11
CA PHE A 10 -0.17 -29.76 16.22
C PHE A 10 0.42 -29.43 14.84
N VAL A 11 1.74 -29.31 14.75
CA VAL A 11 2.49 -29.10 13.52
C VAL A 11 3.54 -30.20 13.44
N ALA A 12 3.77 -30.76 12.26
CA ALA A 12 4.77 -31.80 12.07
C ALA A 12 6.18 -31.27 12.38
N ALA A 13 7.03 -32.14 12.93
CA ALA A 13 8.42 -31.79 13.23
C ALA A 13 9.30 -31.68 11.96
N THR A 14 8.89 -32.31 10.87
CA THR A 14 9.63 -32.27 9.59
C THR A 14 9.43 -30.93 8.90
N ASP A 15 10.54 -30.20 8.73
CA ASP A 15 10.59 -28.93 8.03
C ASP A 15 10.91 -29.12 6.55
N HIS A 16 10.17 -28.42 5.68
CA HIS A 16 10.37 -28.36 4.25
C HIS A 16 10.67 -26.91 3.84
N ARG A 17 11.87 -26.68 3.32
CA ARG A 17 12.29 -25.34 2.92
C ARG A 17 11.71 -24.96 1.56
N LEU A 18 10.90 -23.91 1.53
CA LEU A 18 10.31 -23.35 0.32
C LEU A 18 10.89 -21.96 0.01
N THR A 19 10.99 -21.64 -1.27
CA THR A 19 11.32 -20.27 -1.70
C THR A 19 10.05 -19.42 -1.72
N VAL A 20 10.04 -18.33 -0.98
CA VAL A 20 8.93 -17.37 -0.91
C VAL A 20 9.33 -16.00 -1.45
N LEU A 21 8.35 -15.24 -1.90
CA LEU A 21 8.50 -13.87 -2.40
C LEU A 21 8.09 -12.88 -1.31
N VAL A 22 9.08 -12.21 -0.74
CA VAL A 22 8.90 -11.19 0.29
C VAL A 22 8.83 -9.81 -0.37
N PRO A 23 7.74 -9.05 -0.23
CA PRO A 23 7.63 -7.75 -0.86
C PRO A 23 8.65 -6.77 -0.29
N ARG A 24 9.28 -5.99 -1.17
CA ARG A 24 10.12 -4.85 -0.78
C ARG A 24 9.26 -3.64 -0.42
N GLY A 25 8.60 -3.73 0.73
CA GLY A 25 7.65 -2.72 1.23
C GLY A 25 8.30 -1.36 1.53
N GLU A 26 9.60 -1.33 1.74
CA GLU A 26 10.40 -0.11 1.93
C GLU A 26 10.55 0.72 0.65
N LEU A 27 10.33 0.14 -0.53
CA LEU A 27 10.44 0.86 -1.80
C LEU A 27 9.15 1.62 -2.13
N THR A 28 9.23 2.95 -2.01
CA THR A 28 8.14 3.84 -2.43
C THR A 28 7.97 3.83 -3.95
N GLY A 29 6.84 4.37 -4.43
CA GLY A 29 6.64 4.56 -5.87
C GLY A 29 7.70 5.45 -6.51
N ALA A 30 8.23 6.41 -5.76
CA ALA A 30 9.31 7.28 -6.22
C ALA A 30 10.65 6.54 -6.29
N ASP A 31 10.96 5.70 -5.30
CA ASP A 31 12.19 4.90 -5.26
C ASP A 31 12.29 3.93 -6.43
N ARG A 32 11.15 3.36 -6.87
CA ARG A 32 11.09 2.44 -8.02
C ARG A 32 11.47 3.09 -9.35
N ARG A 33 11.70 4.40 -9.40
CA ARG A 33 12.21 5.10 -10.59
C ARG A 33 13.73 5.14 -10.66
N TRP A 34 14.42 4.64 -9.63
CA TRP A 34 15.86 4.73 -9.50
C TRP A 34 16.47 3.34 -9.44
N ALA A 35 17.32 2.99 -10.41
CA ALA A 35 17.99 1.70 -10.49
C ALA A 35 18.80 1.40 -9.22
N ALA A 36 19.44 2.42 -8.64
CA ALA A 36 20.20 2.31 -7.39
C ALA A 36 19.40 1.82 -6.17
N ARG A 37 18.06 1.79 -6.23
CA ARG A 37 17.19 1.27 -5.16
C ARG A 37 16.93 -0.23 -5.26
N TYR A 38 17.32 -0.85 -6.37
CA TYR A 38 17.17 -2.28 -6.62
C TYR A 38 18.46 -3.03 -6.28
N ASP A 39 18.31 -4.28 -5.87
CA ASP A 39 19.41 -5.19 -5.61
C ASP A 39 19.47 -6.28 -6.69
N VAL A 40 20.67 -6.73 -7.04
CA VAL A 40 20.82 -7.92 -7.90
C VAL A 40 20.17 -9.12 -7.19
N GLY A 41 19.34 -9.87 -7.92
CA GLY A 41 18.53 -10.95 -7.39
C GLY A 41 17.08 -10.57 -7.07
N ASP A 42 16.74 -9.26 -7.00
CA ASP A 42 15.35 -8.81 -6.82
C ASP A 42 14.44 -9.40 -7.92
N ARG A 43 13.20 -9.73 -7.56
CA ARG A 43 12.16 -10.21 -8.47
C ARG A 43 11.18 -9.10 -8.74
N ILE A 44 11.07 -8.69 -10.00
CA ILE A 44 10.15 -7.64 -10.43
C ILE A 44 8.94 -8.29 -11.09
N ARG A 45 7.75 -7.93 -10.61
CA ARG A 45 6.48 -8.26 -11.25
C ARG A 45 5.93 -7.05 -12.00
N TYR A 46 5.65 -7.21 -13.29
CA TYR A 46 5.13 -6.14 -14.13
C TYR A 46 3.60 -6.20 -14.20
N THR A 47 2.89 -5.48 -13.34
CA THR A 47 1.41 -5.56 -13.28
C THR A 47 0.73 -5.29 -14.62
N ARG A 48 1.21 -4.27 -15.35
CA ARG A 48 0.69 -3.88 -16.68
C ARG A 48 1.52 -4.39 -17.87
N GLY A 49 2.75 -4.85 -17.63
CA GLY A 49 3.71 -5.13 -18.69
C GLY A 49 4.16 -3.88 -19.45
N SER A 50 4.94 -4.08 -20.51
CA SER A 50 5.36 -3.07 -21.48
C SER A 50 5.65 -3.72 -22.82
N ARG A 51 4.81 -3.47 -23.82
CA ARG A 51 5.03 -3.98 -25.20
C ARG A 51 6.34 -3.47 -25.79
N ALA A 52 6.68 -2.20 -25.56
CA ALA A 52 7.91 -1.59 -26.07
C ALA A 52 9.19 -2.27 -25.53
N LEU A 53 9.12 -2.83 -24.31
CA LEU A 53 10.24 -3.56 -23.69
C LEU A 53 10.09 -5.09 -23.82
N GLY A 54 9.03 -5.56 -24.50
CA GLY A 54 8.70 -6.98 -24.62
C GLY A 54 8.34 -7.64 -23.29
N LEU A 55 7.89 -6.89 -22.29
CA LEU A 55 7.53 -7.37 -20.95
C LEU A 55 6.02 -7.66 -20.89
N GLY A 56 5.63 -8.88 -20.54
CA GLY A 56 4.23 -9.28 -20.40
C GLY A 56 3.57 -8.71 -19.14
N ALA A 57 2.25 -8.54 -19.19
CA ALA A 57 1.47 -8.21 -18.00
C ALA A 57 1.42 -9.41 -17.03
N GLY A 58 1.72 -9.17 -15.76
CA GLY A 58 1.83 -10.19 -14.73
C GLY A 58 3.14 -10.98 -14.74
N GLU A 59 4.03 -10.75 -15.72
CA GLU A 59 5.31 -11.45 -15.85
C GLU A 59 6.26 -11.12 -14.70
N TYR A 60 7.10 -12.10 -14.33
CA TYR A 60 8.22 -11.92 -13.41
C TYR A 60 9.55 -11.91 -14.15
N ALA A 61 10.45 -11.03 -13.75
CA ALA A 61 11.86 -11.05 -14.13
C ALA A 61 12.76 -10.95 -12.89
N ARG A 62 13.99 -11.46 -12.97
CA ARG A 62 15.02 -11.34 -11.94
C ARG A 62 15.98 -10.21 -12.33
N VAL A 63 16.29 -9.30 -11.43
CA VAL A 63 17.36 -8.31 -11.64
C VAL A 63 18.70 -9.04 -11.66
N VAL A 64 19.46 -8.86 -12.74
CA VAL A 64 20.79 -9.47 -12.90
C VAL A 64 21.91 -8.45 -12.88
N ASP A 65 21.61 -7.18 -13.18
CA ASP A 65 22.58 -6.11 -13.13
C ASP A 65 21.90 -4.74 -12.89
N VAL A 66 22.63 -3.83 -12.24
CA VAL A 66 22.16 -2.51 -11.80
C VAL A 66 23.24 -1.46 -12.08
N ASP A 67 23.03 -0.67 -13.13
CA ASP A 67 23.86 0.50 -13.43
C ASP A 67 23.28 1.73 -12.72
N ARG A 68 24.01 2.20 -11.70
CA ARG A 68 23.60 3.33 -10.87
C ARG A 68 23.86 4.68 -11.54
N GLU A 69 24.87 4.76 -12.40
CA GLU A 69 25.29 6.01 -13.04
C GLU A 69 24.33 6.35 -14.18
N GLN A 70 23.99 5.36 -15.00
CA GLN A 70 23.09 5.53 -16.14
C GLN A 70 21.61 5.30 -15.78
N ASN A 71 21.32 4.92 -14.54
CA ASN A 71 19.99 4.55 -14.08
C ASN A 71 19.37 3.41 -14.91
N LEU A 72 20.14 2.36 -15.21
CA LEU A 72 19.69 1.22 -16.00
C LEU A 72 19.55 -0.04 -15.14
N LEU A 73 18.47 -0.78 -15.38
CA LEU A 73 18.26 -2.11 -14.81
C LEU A 73 18.31 -3.15 -15.90
N THR A 74 19.14 -4.18 -15.71
CA THR A 74 19.12 -5.38 -16.54
C THR A 74 18.39 -6.48 -15.80
N VAL A 75 17.34 -7.00 -16.42
CA VAL A 75 16.53 -8.09 -15.88
C VAL A 75 16.60 -9.32 -16.78
N ASP A 76 16.59 -10.49 -16.17
CA ASP A 76 16.44 -11.78 -16.83
C ASP A 76 14.99 -12.27 -16.70
N ARG A 77 14.39 -12.56 -17.85
CA ARG A 77 12.99 -12.95 -17.97
C ARG A 77 12.84 -14.46 -17.87
N THR A 78 11.59 -14.92 -17.78
CA THR A 78 11.31 -16.35 -17.86
C THR A 78 11.69 -16.84 -19.26
N GLY A 79 12.75 -17.66 -19.36
CA GLY A 79 13.31 -18.13 -20.63
C GLY A 79 14.66 -17.52 -21.04
N GLY A 80 15.35 -16.76 -20.16
CA GLY A 80 16.73 -16.31 -20.41
C GLY A 80 16.87 -15.03 -21.24
N ALA A 81 15.76 -14.40 -21.62
CA ALA A 81 15.76 -13.19 -22.43
C ALA A 81 16.07 -11.95 -21.58
N ARG A 82 17.34 -11.54 -21.55
CA ARG A 82 17.77 -10.33 -20.84
C ARG A 82 17.21 -9.06 -21.47
N ARG A 83 16.81 -8.11 -20.63
CA ARG A 83 16.33 -6.78 -21.03
C ARG A 83 16.92 -5.71 -20.13
N THR A 84 17.49 -4.69 -20.75
CA THR A 84 18.02 -3.50 -20.07
C THR A 84 17.11 -2.31 -20.33
N TYR A 85 16.73 -1.59 -19.28
CA TYR A 85 15.86 -0.42 -19.41
C TYR A 85 16.03 0.57 -18.24
N ASP A 86 15.64 1.83 -18.45
CA ASP A 86 15.50 2.82 -17.39
C ASP A 86 14.17 2.58 -16.61
N PRO A 87 14.21 2.32 -15.29
CA PRO A 87 13.02 2.07 -14.48
C PRO A 87 11.99 3.22 -14.51
N ARG A 88 12.39 4.46 -14.84
CA ARG A 88 11.47 5.61 -15.01
C ARG A 88 10.43 5.37 -16.10
N ARG A 89 10.75 4.54 -17.10
CA ARG A 89 9.85 4.22 -18.23
C ARG A 89 8.76 3.22 -17.87
N LEU A 90 8.78 2.68 -16.66
CA LEU A 90 7.81 1.69 -16.18
C LEU A 90 7.04 2.21 -14.97
N HIS A 91 5.76 1.84 -14.93
CA HIS A 91 4.86 2.16 -13.82
C HIS A 91 4.08 0.91 -13.40
N GLY A 92 3.69 0.85 -12.12
CA GLY A 92 2.93 -0.30 -11.60
C GLY A 92 3.75 -1.58 -11.49
N VAL A 93 5.05 -1.46 -11.21
CA VAL A 93 5.90 -2.61 -10.87
C VAL A 93 5.84 -2.90 -9.37
N SER A 94 5.89 -4.18 -9.02
CA SER A 94 6.06 -4.65 -7.65
C SER A 94 7.39 -5.38 -7.52
N VAL A 95 8.14 -5.12 -6.46
CA VAL A 95 9.49 -5.65 -6.26
C VAL A 95 9.47 -6.58 -5.05
N TYR A 96 10.12 -7.72 -5.18
CA TYR A 96 10.17 -8.78 -4.17
C TYR A 96 11.59 -9.31 -4.02
N ARG A 97 11.91 -9.81 -2.84
CA ARG A 97 13.10 -10.65 -2.60
C ARG A 97 12.69 -12.11 -2.48
N GLU A 98 13.53 -12.99 -2.99
CA GLU A 98 13.39 -14.42 -2.70
C GLU A 98 14.02 -14.70 -1.33
N ALA A 99 13.29 -15.43 -0.49
CA ALA A 99 13.77 -15.88 0.81
C ALA A 99 13.41 -17.35 1.00
N GLY A 100 14.33 -18.13 1.59
CA GLY A 100 14.02 -19.49 2.02
C GLY A 100 13.25 -19.46 3.33
N ARG A 101 12.15 -20.20 3.41
CA ARG A 101 11.32 -20.31 4.61
C ARG A 101 10.87 -21.74 4.82
N ASP A 102 10.93 -22.19 6.06
CA ASP A 102 10.60 -23.56 6.42
C ASP A 102 9.11 -23.69 6.74
N PHE A 103 8.48 -24.72 6.18
CA PHE A 103 7.09 -25.06 6.39
C PHE A 103 6.93 -26.54 6.70
N SER A 104 5.90 -26.89 7.45
CA SER A 104 5.55 -28.24 7.86
C SER A 104 4.08 -28.51 7.65
N VAL A 105 3.71 -29.79 7.59
CA VAL A 105 2.30 -30.17 7.66
C VAL A 105 1.69 -29.66 8.98
N GLY A 106 0.49 -29.08 8.90
CA GLY A 106 -0.16 -28.40 10.01
C GLY A 106 0.21 -26.92 10.14
N ASP A 107 1.19 -26.40 9.39
CA ASP A 107 1.53 -24.99 9.48
C ASP A 107 0.38 -24.09 9.01
N ARG A 108 0.16 -23.02 9.77
CA ARG A 108 -0.73 -21.94 9.39
C ARG A 108 -0.05 -21.05 8.37
N VAL A 109 -0.71 -20.75 7.25
CA VAL A 109 -0.14 -19.94 6.17
C VAL A 109 -1.08 -18.83 5.71
N GLN A 110 -0.48 -17.75 5.19
CA GLN A 110 -1.17 -16.62 4.56
C GLN A 110 -0.63 -16.40 3.15
N PHE A 111 -1.53 -16.23 2.18
CA PHE A 111 -1.15 -15.78 0.84
C PHE A 111 -0.86 -14.28 0.85
N THR A 112 0.30 -13.86 0.34
CA THR A 112 0.78 -12.47 0.36
C THR A 112 0.50 -11.70 -0.95
N ALA A 113 -0.05 -12.39 -1.95
CA ALA A 113 -0.53 -11.82 -3.20
C ALA A 113 -1.69 -12.68 -3.74
N PRO A 114 -2.59 -12.10 -4.56
CA PRO A 114 -3.67 -12.89 -5.16
C PRO A 114 -3.14 -13.84 -6.23
N ASP A 115 -3.67 -15.06 -6.23
CA ASP A 115 -3.48 -16.05 -7.29
C ASP A 115 -4.81 -16.24 -8.03
N ARG A 116 -4.92 -15.67 -9.22
CA ARG A 116 -6.16 -15.73 -10.01
C ARG A 116 -6.45 -17.12 -10.55
N ALA A 117 -5.42 -17.90 -10.88
CA ALA A 117 -5.59 -19.23 -11.43
C ALA A 117 -6.18 -20.17 -10.37
N ALA A 118 -5.65 -20.11 -9.15
CA ALA A 118 -6.17 -20.86 -8.01
C ALA A 118 -7.39 -20.19 -7.33
N ARG A 119 -7.84 -19.03 -7.83
CA ARG A 119 -8.90 -18.19 -7.23
C ARG A 119 -8.65 -17.88 -5.75
N ILE A 120 -7.40 -17.58 -5.39
CA ILE A 120 -6.96 -17.26 -4.02
C ILE A 120 -6.84 -15.74 -3.89
N ALA A 121 -7.49 -15.18 -2.88
CA ALA A 121 -7.40 -13.76 -2.59
C ALA A 121 -6.12 -13.43 -1.81
N ASN A 122 -5.66 -12.18 -1.90
CA ASN A 122 -4.61 -11.70 -1.01
C ASN A 122 -5.07 -11.80 0.45
N ARG A 123 -4.14 -12.12 1.36
CA ARG A 123 -4.36 -12.29 2.80
C ARG A 123 -5.25 -13.46 3.20
N GLN A 124 -5.68 -14.28 2.24
CA GLN A 124 -6.42 -15.49 2.54
C GLN A 124 -5.54 -16.44 3.37
N LEU A 125 -6.14 -17.01 4.41
CA LEU A 125 -5.47 -17.92 5.32
C LEU A 125 -5.83 -19.37 4.99
N GLY A 126 -4.91 -20.26 5.33
CA GLY A 126 -5.11 -21.70 5.23
C GLY A 126 -4.14 -22.48 6.11
N THR A 127 -4.30 -23.80 6.10
CA THR A 127 -3.46 -24.75 6.83
C THR A 127 -2.88 -25.73 5.83
N ILE A 128 -1.58 -25.99 5.92
CA ILE A 128 -0.93 -26.99 5.07
C ILE A 128 -1.40 -28.38 5.51
N GLU A 129 -2.07 -29.10 4.61
CA GLU A 129 -2.51 -30.48 4.85
C GLU A 129 -1.42 -31.47 4.42
N GLN A 130 -0.72 -31.18 3.33
CA GLN A 130 0.33 -32.05 2.79
C GLN A 130 1.43 -31.24 2.11
N ILE A 131 2.67 -31.69 2.26
CA ILE A 131 3.83 -31.25 1.48
C ILE A 131 4.39 -32.49 0.82
N ASP A 132 4.23 -32.62 -0.49
CA ASP A 132 4.84 -33.75 -1.19
C ASP A 132 6.32 -33.44 -1.51
N GLY A 133 7.14 -34.49 -1.63
CA GLY A 133 8.51 -34.36 -2.14
C GLY A 133 8.56 -34.16 -3.66
N ALA A 134 7.43 -34.32 -4.35
CA ALA A 134 7.31 -34.19 -5.80
C ALA A 134 7.15 -32.74 -6.26
N GLY A 135 6.95 -31.76 -5.38
CA GLY A 135 6.80 -30.36 -5.76
C GLY A 135 5.38 -29.78 -5.64
N THR A 136 4.49 -30.33 -4.82
CA THR A 136 3.12 -29.86 -4.57
C THR A 136 2.87 -29.64 -3.08
N LEU A 137 2.17 -28.54 -2.80
CA LEU A 137 1.74 -28.12 -1.48
C LEU A 137 0.21 -28.10 -1.48
N ALA A 138 -0.41 -28.94 -0.67
CA ALA A 138 -1.87 -28.97 -0.47
C ALA A 138 -2.24 -28.12 0.75
N ILE A 139 -3.11 -27.13 0.55
CA ILE A 139 -3.54 -26.18 1.58
C ILE A 139 -5.06 -26.21 1.68
N ARG A 140 -5.56 -26.40 2.90
CA ARG A 140 -6.97 -26.15 3.25
C ARG A 140 -7.15 -24.68 3.58
N LEU A 141 -7.90 -23.96 2.76
CA LEU A 141 -8.28 -22.59 3.07
C LEU A 141 -9.34 -22.58 4.16
N ASP A 142 -9.42 -21.50 4.93
CA ASP A 142 -10.44 -21.33 6.00
C ASP A 142 -11.87 -21.38 5.48
N SER A 143 -12.05 -21.09 4.19
CA SER A 143 -13.34 -21.23 3.50
C SER A 143 -13.73 -22.69 3.26
N GLY A 144 -12.96 -23.66 3.74
CA GLY A 144 -13.15 -25.11 3.53
C GLY A 144 -12.58 -25.66 2.21
N ARG A 145 -12.20 -24.79 1.26
CA ARG A 145 -11.71 -25.20 -0.06
C ARG A 145 -10.26 -25.71 0.02
N ALA A 146 -9.99 -26.86 -0.59
CA ALA A 146 -8.62 -27.34 -0.81
C ALA A 146 -8.02 -26.69 -2.06
N VAL A 147 -6.76 -26.28 -1.98
CA VAL A 147 -5.99 -25.78 -3.12
C VAL A 147 -4.65 -26.48 -3.18
N GLN A 148 -4.16 -26.72 -4.39
CA GLN A 148 -2.83 -27.25 -4.65
C GLN A 148 -2.00 -26.19 -5.35
N VAL A 149 -0.81 -25.94 -4.82
CA VAL A 149 0.17 -25.02 -5.42
C VAL A 149 1.50 -25.73 -5.52
N SER A 150 2.30 -25.45 -6.55
CA SER A 150 3.60 -26.12 -6.67
C SER A 150 4.63 -25.55 -5.69
N SER A 151 5.38 -26.37 -4.98
CA SER A 151 6.47 -25.94 -4.10
C SER A 151 7.78 -25.66 -4.84
N ARG A 152 7.85 -25.93 -6.16
CA ARG A 152 9.08 -25.75 -6.98
C ARG A 152 9.36 -24.31 -7.42
N ALA A 153 8.34 -23.46 -7.45
CA ALA A 153 8.47 -22.07 -7.87
C ALA A 153 8.34 -21.14 -6.66
N PRO A 154 9.00 -19.96 -6.66
CA PRO A 154 8.84 -18.97 -5.60
C PRO A 154 7.36 -18.61 -5.36
N ARG A 155 6.92 -18.62 -4.10
CA ARG A 155 5.51 -18.40 -3.72
C ARG A 155 5.26 -17.12 -2.95
N HIS A 156 4.12 -16.50 -3.21
CA HIS A 156 3.55 -15.44 -2.37
C HIS A 156 2.87 -16.05 -1.14
N LEU A 157 3.68 -16.60 -0.25
CA LEU A 157 3.24 -17.33 0.94
C LEU A 157 4.07 -16.91 2.15
N ASP A 158 3.42 -16.77 3.29
CA ASP A 158 4.04 -16.49 4.58
C ASP A 158 3.34 -17.35 5.67
N HIS A 159 3.90 -17.42 6.87
CA HIS A 159 3.20 -17.99 8.01
C HIS A 159 2.00 -17.11 8.39
N GLY A 160 0.88 -17.76 8.67
CA GLY A 160 -0.38 -17.13 9.08
C GLY A 160 -0.58 -17.06 10.59
N TYR A 161 0.47 -17.27 11.40
CA TYR A 161 0.40 -17.29 12.86
C TYR A 161 0.17 -15.93 13.50
N ALA A 162 0.70 -14.88 12.88
CA ALA A 162 0.52 -13.51 13.31
C ALA A 162 0.28 -12.65 12.08
N VAL A 163 -0.77 -11.83 12.13
CA VAL A 163 -1.12 -10.89 11.06
C VAL A 163 -1.07 -9.49 11.65
N THR A 164 -0.60 -8.51 10.87
CA THR A 164 -0.65 -7.11 11.32
C THR A 164 -2.11 -6.64 11.34
N SER A 165 -2.47 -5.76 12.27
CA SER A 165 -3.84 -5.20 12.38
C SER A 165 -4.36 -4.61 11.05
N HIS A 166 -3.48 -3.95 10.28
CA HIS A 166 -3.83 -3.45 8.96
C HIS A 166 -4.18 -4.58 7.97
N SER A 167 -3.48 -5.72 8.05
CA SER A 167 -3.71 -6.86 7.16
C SER A 167 -4.90 -7.74 7.55
N SER A 168 -5.44 -7.59 8.75
CA SER A 168 -6.64 -8.30 9.22
C SER A 168 -7.92 -7.47 9.03
N GLN A 169 -7.86 -6.32 8.35
CA GLN A 169 -9.06 -5.51 8.11
C GLN A 169 -10.10 -6.31 7.30
N GLY A 170 -11.29 -6.49 7.87
CA GLY A 170 -12.37 -7.31 7.33
C GLY A 170 -12.41 -8.75 7.85
N ALA A 171 -11.32 -9.25 8.46
CA ALA A 171 -11.30 -10.56 9.10
C ALA A 171 -11.99 -10.53 10.47
N THR A 172 -12.44 -11.68 10.95
CA THR A 172 -13.04 -11.86 12.27
C THR A 172 -12.56 -13.19 12.84
N ALA A 173 -12.25 -13.24 14.13
CA ALA A 173 -11.80 -14.43 14.84
C ALA A 173 -12.57 -14.55 16.16
N GLU A 174 -12.74 -15.77 16.70
CA GLU A 174 -13.39 -15.96 18.01
C GLU A 174 -12.61 -15.24 19.11
N ARG A 175 -11.29 -15.47 19.14
CA ARG A 175 -10.34 -14.82 20.03
C ARG A 175 -9.24 -14.11 19.25
N VAL A 176 -8.83 -12.92 19.72
CA VAL A 176 -7.70 -12.17 19.16
C VAL A 176 -6.67 -11.94 20.27
N LEU A 177 -5.42 -12.29 19.98
CA LEU A 177 -4.27 -11.97 20.82
C LEU A 177 -3.51 -10.80 20.17
N LEU A 178 -3.47 -9.65 20.83
CA LEU A 178 -2.80 -8.45 20.34
C LEU A 178 -1.48 -8.29 21.08
N HIS A 179 -0.39 -8.16 20.34
CA HIS A 179 0.88 -7.71 20.92
C HIS A 179 1.11 -6.23 20.59
N ILE A 180 1.27 -5.40 21.61
CA ILE A 180 1.47 -3.95 21.48
C ILE A 180 2.74 -3.57 22.24
N ASP A 181 3.78 -3.18 21.52
CA ASP A 181 4.98 -2.60 22.12
C ASP A 181 4.87 -1.07 22.13
N THR A 182 4.81 -0.50 23.33
CA THR A 182 4.75 0.95 23.58
C THR A 182 6.11 1.66 23.51
N GLY A 183 7.18 0.94 23.16
CA GLY A 183 8.52 1.49 22.92
C GLY A 183 8.57 2.57 21.83
N THR A 184 9.61 3.40 21.89
CA THR A 184 9.75 4.62 21.07
C THR A 184 9.80 4.36 19.56
N ALA A 185 10.29 3.20 19.10
CA ALA A 185 10.46 2.87 17.69
C ALA A 185 9.13 2.74 16.90
N HIS A 186 8.02 2.43 17.58
CA HIS A 186 6.71 2.20 16.94
C HIS A 186 5.59 3.10 17.47
N ALA A 187 5.93 4.05 18.35
CA ALA A 187 5.01 4.99 18.97
C ALA A 187 4.11 5.80 18.01
N PRO A 188 4.50 6.10 16.74
CA PRO A 188 3.61 6.75 15.77
C PRO A 188 2.53 5.83 15.18
N LEU A 189 2.75 4.51 15.19
CA LEU A 189 1.81 3.51 14.67
C LEU A 189 0.73 3.15 15.70
N LEU A 190 1.02 3.37 16.99
CA LEU A 190 0.07 3.22 18.09
C LEU A 190 -0.88 4.41 18.13
N ASN A 191 -2.14 4.15 17.80
CA ASN A 191 -3.19 5.15 17.79
C ASN A 191 -4.56 4.49 17.97
N ARG A 192 -5.59 5.31 18.14
CA ARG A 192 -6.96 4.85 18.38
C ARG A 192 -7.47 3.95 17.26
N ARG A 193 -7.06 4.21 16.02
CA ARG A 193 -7.47 3.42 14.85
C ARG A 193 -6.86 2.02 14.86
N LEU A 194 -5.59 1.87 15.24
CA LEU A 194 -4.94 0.57 15.41
C LEU A 194 -5.68 -0.26 16.48
N ALA A 195 -5.92 0.33 17.65
CA ALA A 195 -6.64 -0.32 18.75
C ALA A 195 -8.04 -0.77 18.30
N TYR A 196 -8.80 0.14 17.70
CA TYR A 196 -10.14 -0.14 17.22
C TYR A 196 -10.16 -1.26 16.17
N VAL A 197 -9.31 -1.17 15.14
CA VAL A 197 -9.27 -2.17 14.06
C VAL A 197 -8.82 -3.53 14.56
N ALA A 198 -7.92 -3.60 15.54
CA ALA A 198 -7.40 -4.87 16.06
C ALA A 198 -8.39 -5.54 17.05
N VAL A 199 -8.99 -4.77 17.97
CA VAL A 199 -9.93 -5.30 18.98
C VAL A 199 -11.27 -5.69 18.34
N SER A 200 -11.78 -4.90 17.38
CA SER A 200 -13.05 -5.19 16.68
C SER A 200 -13.05 -6.47 15.84
N ARG A 201 -11.91 -7.17 15.74
CA ARG A 201 -11.79 -8.48 15.06
C ARG A 201 -12.24 -9.63 15.95
N ALA A 202 -12.23 -9.45 17.27
CA ALA A 202 -12.67 -10.46 18.21
C ALA A 202 -14.20 -10.55 18.21
N ARG A 203 -14.73 -11.75 18.02
CA ARG A 203 -16.16 -12.03 18.22
C ARG A 203 -16.49 -12.26 19.69
N ALA A 204 -15.58 -12.87 20.45
CA ALA A 204 -15.80 -13.24 21.85
C ALA A 204 -14.75 -12.63 22.78
N GLU A 205 -13.46 -12.79 22.48
CA GLU A 205 -12.39 -12.45 23.43
C GLU A 205 -11.22 -11.70 22.76
N ALA A 206 -10.73 -10.64 23.41
CA ALA A 206 -9.53 -9.92 23.02
C ALA A 206 -8.56 -9.79 24.20
N GLU A 207 -7.35 -10.30 24.05
CA GLU A 207 -6.28 -10.15 25.04
C GLU A 207 -5.16 -9.28 24.48
N ILE A 208 -4.66 -8.36 25.28
CA ILE A 208 -3.58 -7.45 24.91
C ILE A 208 -2.33 -7.75 25.75
N TYR A 209 -1.25 -8.10 25.07
CA TYR A 209 0.08 -8.29 25.62
C TYR A 209 0.91 -7.05 25.32
N THR A 210 1.30 -6.31 26.36
CA THR A 210 2.09 -5.08 26.25
C THR A 210 3.32 -5.14 27.14
N ASN A 211 4.37 -4.42 26.76
CA ASN A 211 5.57 -4.23 27.59
C ASN A 211 5.30 -3.36 28.82
N ASP A 212 4.36 -2.40 28.72
CA ASP A 212 3.93 -1.56 29.84
C ASP A 212 2.43 -1.24 29.75
N ALA A 213 1.66 -1.73 30.72
CA ALA A 213 0.22 -1.50 30.80
C ALA A 213 -0.13 -0.04 31.19
N ARG A 214 0.75 0.66 31.89
CA ARG A 214 0.53 2.03 32.38
C ARG A 214 0.57 3.05 31.24
N THR A 215 1.39 2.79 30.23
CA THR A 215 1.57 3.68 29.07
C THR A 215 0.62 3.34 27.92
N LEU A 216 0.11 2.10 27.86
CA LEU A 216 -0.74 1.58 26.78
C LEU A 216 -1.97 2.47 26.51
N GLY A 217 -2.72 2.84 27.56
CA GLY A 217 -3.91 3.67 27.40
C GLY A 217 -3.60 5.01 26.74
N ARG A 218 -2.49 5.67 27.13
CA ARG A 218 -2.04 6.93 26.52
C ARG A 218 -1.56 6.73 25.08
N ALA A 219 -0.82 5.66 24.82
CA ALA A 219 -0.32 5.36 23.48
C ALA A 219 -1.48 5.09 22.49
N LEU A 220 -2.49 4.33 22.91
CA LEU A 220 -3.66 4.01 22.08
C LEU A 220 -4.68 5.14 21.98
N SER A 221 -4.69 6.08 22.93
CA SER A 221 -5.59 7.24 22.87
C SER A 221 -5.14 8.33 21.90
N ARG A 222 -3.95 8.19 21.30
CA ARG A 222 -3.44 9.16 20.32
C ARG A 222 -4.33 9.20 19.09
N GLU A 223 -4.78 10.39 18.72
CA GLU A 223 -5.42 10.65 17.43
C GLU A 223 -4.35 10.98 16.39
N VAL A 224 -4.42 10.28 15.26
CA VAL A 224 -3.61 10.59 14.08
C VAL A 224 -4.57 11.11 13.02
N THR A 225 -4.76 12.43 12.99
CA THR A 225 -5.44 13.12 11.90
C THR A 225 -4.47 13.24 10.74
N LYS A 226 -4.74 12.52 9.65
CA LYS A 226 -4.11 12.81 8.36
C LYS A 226 -4.74 14.11 7.87
N ARG A 227 -4.04 15.24 8.01
CA ARG A 227 -4.51 16.51 7.48
C ARG A 227 -4.64 16.40 5.97
N THR A 228 -5.77 16.83 5.45
CA THR A 228 -5.96 16.93 4.00
C THR A 228 -5.08 18.06 3.46
N ALA A 229 -4.68 18.00 2.18
CA ALA A 229 -3.89 19.07 1.57
C ALA A 229 -4.63 20.44 1.66
N GLN A 230 -5.96 20.41 1.66
CA GLN A 230 -6.81 21.59 1.76
C GLN A 230 -6.76 22.23 3.15
N GLU A 231 -6.75 21.44 4.24
CA GLU A 231 -6.59 21.93 5.62
C GLU A 231 -5.21 22.58 5.87
N VAL A 232 -4.18 22.17 5.14
CA VAL A 232 -2.85 22.79 5.23
C VAL A 232 -2.84 24.16 4.53
N VAL A 233 -3.56 24.29 3.40
CA VAL A 233 -3.67 25.55 2.64
C VAL A 233 -4.51 26.58 3.39
N GLU A 234 -5.62 26.18 4.02
CA GLU A 234 -6.47 27.09 4.81
C GLU A 234 -5.72 27.68 6.03
N HIS A 235 -4.80 26.93 6.62
CA HIS A 235 -3.96 27.41 7.74
C HIS A 235 -2.71 28.21 7.31
N HIS A 236 -2.41 28.29 6.01
CA HIS A 236 -1.31 29.07 5.46
C HIS A 236 -1.76 30.26 4.60
N ALA A 237 -3.05 30.64 4.65
CA ALA A 237 -3.46 31.94 4.16
C ALA A 237 -2.78 33.01 5.03
N PRO A 238 -1.85 33.83 4.50
CA PRO A 238 -1.26 34.90 5.28
C PRO A 238 -2.39 35.86 5.67
N ALA A 239 -2.50 36.15 6.97
CA ALA A 239 -3.36 37.22 7.45
C ALA A 239 -3.02 38.49 6.66
N ALA A 240 -3.94 38.94 5.82
CA ALA A 240 -3.77 40.16 5.06
C ALA A 240 -3.49 41.31 6.06
N PRO A 241 -2.44 42.13 5.87
CA PRO A 241 -2.13 43.19 6.82
C PRO A 241 -3.21 44.27 6.77
N GLU A 242 -4.04 44.29 7.81
CA GLU A 242 -5.18 45.19 8.02
C GLU A 242 -4.78 46.67 8.29
N ARG A 243 -3.62 47.12 7.82
CA ARG A 243 -3.07 48.46 8.10
C ARG A 243 -3.02 49.43 6.92
N ALA A 244 -3.43 49.02 5.72
CA ALA A 244 -3.44 49.89 4.55
C ALA A 244 -4.79 50.61 4.28
N THR A 245 -5.90 50.18 4.87
CA THR A 245 -7.24 50.71 4.55
C THR A 245 -7.72 51.86 5.45
N ARG A 246 -7.01 52.19 6.55
CA ARG A 246 -7.41 53.28 7.46
C ARG A 246 -6.81 54.65 7.10
N ARG A 247 -5.58 54.70 6.53
CA ARG A 247 -4.93 55.96 6.13
C ARG A 247 -5.43 56.54 4.79
N ALA A 248 -6.08 55.73 3.95
CA ALA A 248 -6.69 56.20 2.70
C ALA A 248 -8.09 56.82 2.89
N ARG A 249 -8.74 56.64 4.06
CA ARG A 249 -10.06 57.22 4.35
C ARG A 249 -10.00 58.59 5.04
N GLU A 250 -8.87 58.97 5.63
CA GLU A 250 -8.70 60.25 6.33
C GLU A 250 -8.09 61.36 5.43
N ALA A 251 -7.43 61.01 4.32
CA ALA A 251 -6.82 61.98 3.40
C ALA A 251 -7.73 62.44 2.23
N GLY A 252 -8.98 61.97 2.16
CA GLY A 252 -9.93 62.28 1.07
C GLY A 252 -11.06 63.25 1.43
N ARG A 253 -11.02 63.87 2.62
CA ARG A 253 -12.15 64.67 3.16
C ARG A 253 -12.02 66.19 2.95
N GLU A 254 -11.07 66.67 2.18
CA GLU A 254 -10.98 68.08 1.81
C GLU A 254 -10.72 68.23 0.31
N ARG A 255 -11.81 68.45 -0.44
CA ARG A 255 -11.94 69.36 -1.60
C ARG A 255 -13.18 68.98 -2.41
N THR A 256 -14.28 69.68 -2.16
CA THR A 256 -15.34 69.91 -3.16
C THR A 256 -15.07 71.31 -3.74
N PRO A 257 -15.28 71.54 -5.04
CA PRO A 257 -16.52 72.24 -5.40
C PRO A 257 -17.17 71.84 -6.75
N ALA A 258 -18.48 72.09 -6.75
CA ALA A 258 -19.39 72.51 -7.83
C ALA A 258 -19.68 71.60 -9.05
N ALA A 259 -20.99 71.42 -9.27
CA ALA A 259 -21.64 70.65 -10.32
C ALA A 259 -22.09 71.52 -11.52
N ALA A 260 -22.28 70.90 -12.70
CA ALA A 260 -23.36 71.08 -13.69
C ALA A 260 -23.03 70.33 -15.02
N PRO A 261 -23.96 70.14 -15.98
CA PRO A 261 -25.13 69.25 -15.96
C PRO A 261 -25.16 68.24 -17.15
N LEU A 262 -26.07 67.26 -17.09
CA LEU A 262 -26.29 66.20 -18.08
C LEU A 262 -27.10 66.65 -19.32
N PRO A 263 -26.87 66.06 -20.52
CA PRO A 263 -27.85 66.06 -21.62
C PRO A 263 -28.50 64.67 -21.86
N PRO A 264 -29.62 64.61 -22.60
CA PRO A 264 -30.71 63.64 -22.38
C PRO A 264 -30.72 62.39 -23.29
N HIS A 265 -31.49 61.38 -22.86
CA HIS A 265 -31.81 60.14 -23.57
C HIS A 265 -32.70 60.33 -24.81
N ARG A 266 -32.56 59.44 -25.82
CA ARG A 266 -33.69 58.79 -26.54
C ARG A 266 -33.25 57.51 -27.31
N PRO A 267 -34.20 56.62 -27.69
CA PRO A 267 -33.97 55.17 -27.79
C PRO A 267 -34.18 54.56 -29.21
N ALA A 268 -34.08 53.21 -29.24
CA ALA A 268 -34.68 52.23 -30.18
C ALA A 268 -33.97 51.91 -31.50
N GLY A 269 -33.90 50.61 -31.82
CA GLY A 269 -33.54 50.13 -33.16
C GLY A 269 -33.18 48.64 -33.20
N SER A 270 -34.19 47.80 -33.34
CA SER A 270 -34.12 46.39 -33.73
C SER A 270 -33.37 46.18 -35.05
N ARG A 271 -32.70 45.02 -35.19
CA ARG A 271 -32.66 44.26 -36.45
C ARG A 271 -32.11 42.85 -36.22
N GLU A 272 -32.98 41.88 -36.43
CA GLU A 272 -32.68 40.51 -36.81
C GLU A 272 -31.67 40.46 -37.98
N ARG A 273 -30.91 39.39 -38.05
CA ARG A 273 -30.75 38.63 -39.29
C ARG A 273 -30.26 37.21 -39.00
N ALA A 274 -31.15 36.27 -39.26
CA ALA A 274 -30.86 34.87 -39.51
C ALA A 274 -29.97 34.69 -40.74
N TRP A 275 -29.17 33.63 -40.74
CA TRP A 275 -28.86 32.86 -41.93
C TRP A 275 -28.81 31.38 -41.55
N ASP A 276 -29.81 30.65 -42.07
CA ASP A 276 -29.88 29.20 -42.20
C ASP A 276 -28.77 28.66 -43.14
N ARG A 277 -28.36 27.40 -42.87
CA ARG A 277 -28.09 26.23 -43.76
C ARG A 277 -27.34 26.48 -45.09
N GLU A 278 -26.52 25.59 -45.64
CA GLU A 278 -26.46 24.12 -45.62
C GLU A 278 -25.16 23.74 -46.33
N LEU A 279 -24.45 22.71 -45.82
CA LEU A 279 -23.82 21.57 -46.52
C LEU A 279 -22.90 20.82 -45.55
#